data_AF-A0A3D5RTW3-F1
#
_entry.id   AF-A0A3D5RTW3-F1
#
_cell.length_a   1.000
_cell.length_b   1.000
_cell.length_c   1.000
_cell.angle_alpha   90.00
_cell.angle_beta   90.00
_cell.angle_gamma   90.00
#
_symmetry.space_group_name_H-M   'P 1'
#
loop_
_entity.id
_entity.type
_entity.pdbx_description
1 polymer ?
#
loop_
_entity_poly.entity_id
_entity_poly.type
_entity_poly.pdbx_seq_one_letter_code
_entity_poly.pdbx_strand_id
1 'polypeptide(L)'
;MSSRGNSFFAFLFGAITGGILGVLFAPDKGTNTRDKLTYRLDKYKKKLEDIIEDLVEGAELVDNQAKSDGEKIVKDAKVKAEKLLDDVNGLIDQIKTK
;
A
#
# COMPACT_ATOMS: atom_id res chain seq x y z
N MET A 1 -19.54 -9.43 -36.75
CA MET A 1 -18.54 -8.35 -36.55
C MET A 1 -18.22 -8.24 -35.05
N SER A 2 -17.15 -8.88 -34.57
CA SER A 2 -16.73 -8.87 -33.15
C SER A 2 -15.25 -8.50 -32.94
N SER A 3 -14.57 -8.01 -33.99
CA SER A 3 -13.13 -7.74 -34.01
C SER A 3 -12.67 -6.52 -33.19
N ARG A 4 -13.59 -5.63 -32.79
CA ARG A 4 -13.24 -4.36 -32.12
C ARG A 4 -12.74 -4.54 -30.68
N GLY A 5 -13.26 -5.54 -29.95
CA GLY A 5 -12.79 -5.86 -28.59
C GLY A 5 -11.37 -6.44 -28.60
N ASN A 6 -11.08 -7.32 -29.55
CA ASN A 6 -9.76 -7.98 -29.63
C ASN A 6 -8.63 -7.00 -29.98
N SER A 7 -8.89 -6.02 -30.86
CA SER A 7 -7.93 -4.96 -31.19
C SER A 7 -7.65 -4.02 -30.01
N PHE A 8 -8.63 -3.75 -29.15
CA PHE A 8 -8.44 -2.94 -27.94
C PHE A 8 -7.53 -3.65 -26.93
N PHE A 9 -7.73 -4.94 -26.71
CA PHE A 9 -6.84 -5.74 -25.83
C PHE A 9 -5.42 -5.84 -26.39
N ALA A 10 -5.27 -6.02 -27.71
CA ALA A 10 -3.96 -6.01 -28.35
C ALA A 10 -3.23 -4.67 -28.19
N PHE A 11 -3.95 -3.54 -28.34
CA PHE A 11 -3.40 -2.21 -28.07
C PHE A 11 -3.01 -2.03 -26.61
N LEU A 12 -3.88 -2.41 -25.66
CA LEU A 12 -3.59 -2.30 -24.24
C LEU A 12 -2.37 -3.12 -23.84
N PHE A 13 -2.26 -4.35 -24.37
CA PHE A 13 -1.10 -5.20 -24.15
C PHE A 13 0.17 -4.54 -24.72
N GLY A 14 0.12 -4.05 -25.97
CA GLY A 14 1.23 -3.32 -26.57
C GLY A 14 1.61 -2.05 -25.82
N ALA A 15 0.65 -1.30 -25.29
CA ALA A 15 0.88 -0.09 -24.51
C ALA A 15 1.54 -0.41 -23.15
N ILE A 16 1.11 -1.47 -22.47
CA ILE A 16 1.74 -1.93 -21.23
C ILE A 16 3.17 -2.38 -21.51
N THR A 17 3.38 -3.26 -22.48
CA THR A 17 4.71 -3.75 -22.85
C THR A 17 5.63 -2.61 -23.28
N GLY A 18 5.13 -1.70 -24.12
CA GLY A 18 5.86 -0.52 -24.57
C GLY A 18 6.16 0.46 -23.43
N GLY A 19 5.25 0.65 -22.49
CA GLY A 19 5.44 1.50 -21.31
C GLY A 19 6.54 0.96 -20.39
N ILE A 20 6.57 -0.36 -20.14
CA ILE A 20 7.64 -1.00 -19.36
C ILE A 20 8.99 -0.80 -20.05
N LEU A 21 9.07 -1.09 -21.35
CA LEU A 21 10.30 -0.91 -22.13
C LEU A 21 10.73 0.57 -22.18
N GLY A 22 9.78 1.49 -22.29
CA GLY A 22 10.04 2.93 -22.28
C GLY A 22 10.61 3.42 -20.97
N VAL A 23 10.09 2.94 -19.83
CA VAL A 23 10.64 3.25 -18.49
C VAL A 23 12.05 2.66 -18.32
N LEU A 24 12.31 1.46 -18.85
CA LEU A 24 13.66 0.87 -18.81
C LEU A 24 14.67 1.64 -19.67
N PHE A 25 14.25 2.14 -20.84
CA PHE A 25 15.12 2.94 -21.71
C PHE A 25 15.35 4.36 -21.19
N ALA A 26 14.34 4.96 -20.56
CA ALA A 26 14.37 6.32 -20.06
C ALA A 26 13.82 6.38 -18.62
N PRO A 27 14.60 5.95 -17.62
CA PRO A 27 14.20 6.05 -16.23
C PRO A 27 14.18 7.52 -15.76
N ASP A 28 13.24 7.85 -14.87
CA ASP A 28 13.26 9.12 -14.14
C ASP A 28 14.48 9.16 -13.20
N LYS A 29 14.93 10.35 -12.82
CA LYS A 29 16.05 10.50 -11.89
C LYS A 29 15.73 9.79 -10.58
N GLY A 30 16.73 9.10 -10.01
CA GLY A 30 16.58 8.38 -8.74
C GLY A 30 16.01 9.26 -7.63
N THR A 31 16.43 10.52 -7.54
CA THR A 31 15.89 11.51 -6.59
C THR A 31 14.39 11.69 -6.73
N ASN A 32 13.89 11.92 -7.95
CA ASN A 32 12.47 12.11 -8.21
C ASN A 32 11.63 10.88 -7.83
N THR A 33 12.14 9.68 -8.14
CA THR A 33 11.47 8.42 -7.80
C THR A 33 11.44 8.19 -6.29
N ARG A 34 12.55 8.46 -5.60
CA ARG A 34 12.65 8.34 -4.13
C ARG A 34 11.71 9.33 -3.44
N ASP A 35 11.69 10.59 -3.88
CA ASP A 35 10.78 11.61 -3.33
C ASP A 35 9.31 11.21 -3.50
N LYS A 36 8.92 10.77 -4.71
CA LYS A 36 7.58 10.26 -4.99
C LYS A 36 7.23 9.05 -4.12
N LEU A 37 8.19 8.14 -3.90
CA LEU A 37 7.98 6.93 -3.12
C LEU A 37 7.86 7.24 -1.63
N THR A 38 8.75 8.07 -1.08
CA THR A 38 8.67 8.56 0.30
C THR A 38 7.36 9.27 0.57
N TYR A 39 6.90 10.13 -0.33
CA TYR A 39 5.61 10.81 -0.19
C TYR A 39 4.44 9.83 -0.11
N ARG A 40 4.43 8.79 -0.95
CA ARG A 40 3.39 7.76 -0.94
C ARG A 40 3.44 6.91 0.33
N LEU A 41 4.64 6.54 0.78
CA LEU A 41 4.84 5.77 2.00
C LEU A 41 4.40 6.56 3.24
N ASP A 42 4.71 7.86 3.32
CA ASP A 42 4.22 8.72 4.41
C ASP A 42 2.69 8.78 4.45
N LYS A 43 2.05 8.87 3.28
CA LYS A 43 0.60 8.85 3.18
C LYS A 43 0.00 7.52 3.63
N TYR A 44 0.62 6.39 3.29
CA TYR A 44 0.16 5.08 3.75
C TYR A 44 0.39 4.87 5.23
N LYS A 45 1.51 5.36 5.77
CA LYS A 45 1.79 5.37 7.21
C LYS A 45 0.66 6.05 7.97
N LYS A 46 0.31 7.29 7.61
CA LYS A 46 -0.79 8.02 8.25
C LYS A 46 -2.11 7.26 8.20
N LYS A 47 -2.44 6.69 7.03
CA LYS A 47 -3.64 5.87 6.90
C LYS A 47 -3.63 4.63 7.80
N LEU A 48 -2.46 4.03 8.03
CA LEU A 48 -2.32 2.90 8.95
C LEU A 48 -2.47 3.35 10.40
N GLU A 49 -1.90 4.51 10.76
CA GLU A 49 -2.08 5.13 12.09
C GLU A 49 -3.58 5.35 12.36
N ASP A 50 -4.30 5.97 11.41
CA ASP A 50 -5.75 6.20 11.52
C ASP A 50 -6.52 4.88 11.73
N ILE A 51 -6.21 3.84 10.94
CA ILE A 51 -6.87 2.53 11.08
C ILE A 51 -6.58 1.88 12.44
N ILE A 52 -5.35 2.03 12.96
CA ILE A 52 -4.99 1.50 14.28
C ILE A 52 -5.78 2.22 15.37
N GLU A 53 -5.92 3.53 15.27
CA GLU A 53 -6.69 4.35 16.20
C GLU A 53 -8.18 3.95 16.19
N ASP A 54 -8.79 3.86 15.00
CA ASP A 54 -10.17 3.40 14.81
C ASP A 54 -10.41 1.99 15.39
N LEU A 55 -9.45 1.08 15.23
CA LEU A 55 -9.53 -0.28 15.77
C LEU A 55 -9.45 -0.32 17.30
N VAL A 56 -8.70 0.60 17.92
CA VAL A 56 -8.60 0.72 19.38
C VAL A 56 -9.90 1.30 19.94
N GLU A 57 -10.45 2.34 19.32
CA GLU A 57 -11.70 2.98 19.76
C GLU A 57 -12.92 2.07 19.54
N GLY A 58 -13.02 1.40 18.39
CA GLY A 58 -14.14 0.52 18.06
C GLY A 58 -14.23 -0.74 18.91
N ALA A 59 -13.12 -1.18 19.51
CA ALA A 59 -13.07 -2.33 20.40
C ALA A 59 -13.76 -2.07 21.76
N GLU A 60 -13.88 -0.82 22.20
CA GLU A 60 -14.50 -0.47 23.49
C GLU A 60 -16.04 -0.56 23.46
N LEU A 61 -16.68 -0.64 22.29
CA LEU A 61 -18.15 -0.52 22.13
C LEU A 61 -18.94 -1.84 22.10
N VAL A 62 -18.30 -3.02 22.20
CA VAL A 62 -18.98 -4.33 22.01
C VAL A 62 -19.02 -5.17 23.31
N ASP A 63 -20.21 -5.30 23.92
CA ASP A 63 -20.41 -5.82 25.29
C ASP A 63 -20.96 -7.27 25.38
N ASN A 64 -20.66 -8.17 24.43
CA ASN A 64 -21.18 -9.55 24.42
C ASN A 64 -20.06 -10.60 24.31
N GLN A 65 -20.35 -11.89 24.60
CA GLN A 65 -19.41 -13.04 24.54
C GLN A 65 -18.53 -13.16 23.28
N ALA A 66 -18.89 -12.50 22.18
CA ALA A 66 -18.02 -12.29 21.01
C ALA A 66 -16.73 -11.49 21.33
N LYS A 67 -16.63 -10.88 22.52
CA LYS A 67 -15.51 -10.05 22.99
C LYS A 67 -14.21 -10.85 23.13
N SER A 68 -14.22 -12.06 23.66
CA SER A 68 -12.98 -12.83 23.85
C SER A 68 -12.30 -13.21 22.53
N ASP A 69 -13.08 -13.61 21.53
CA ASP A 69 -12.53 -13.99 20.22
C ASP A 69 -12.30 -12.75 19.33
N GLY A 70 -13.16 -11.73 19.44
CA GLY A 70 -12.99 -10.44 18.78
C GLY A 70 -11.76 -9.68 19.28
N GLU A 71 -11.53 -9.61 20.60
CA GLU A 71 -10.35 -8.96 21.19
C GLU A 71 -9.06 -9.60 20.73
N LYS A 72 -9.01 -10.93 20.58
CA LYS A 72 -7.83 -11.62 20.02
C LYS A 72 -7.59 -11.21 18.57
N ILE A 73 -8.63 -11.17 17.74
CA ILE A 73 -8.52 -10.79 16.34
C ILE A 73 -8.12 -9.31 16.20
N VAL A 74 -8.70 -8.42 17.00
CA VAL A 74 -8.35 -6.99 17.04
C VAL A 74 -6.91 -6.80 17.52
N LYS A 75 -6.50 -7.51 18.56
CA LYS A 75 -5.12 -7.49 19.07
C LYS A 75 -4.13 -7.98 18.01
N ASP A 76 -4.43 -9.08 17.34
CA ASP A 76 -3.58 -9.61 16.26
C ASP A 76 -3.51 -8.65 15.07
N ALA A 77 -4.63 -8.02 14.71
CA ALA A 77 -4.69 -7.00 13.67
C ALA A 77 -3.85 -5.77 14.04
N LYS A 78 -3.96 -5.30 15.29
CA LYS A 78 -3.16 -4.19 15.83
C LYS A 78 -1.66 -4.50 15.77
N VAL A 79 -1.24 -5.68 16.28
CA VAL A 79 0.17 -6.09 16.24
C VAL A 79 0.70 -6.17 14.81
N LYS A 80 -0.08 -6.69 13.86
CA LYS A 80 0.30 -6.73 12.45
C LYS A 80 0.39 -5.33 11.83
N ALA A 81 -0.53 -4.43 12.18
CA ALA A 81 -0.53 -3.07 11.70
C ALA A 81 0.65 -2.26 12.26
N GLU A 82 0.98 -2.41 13.55
CA GLU A 82 2.18 -1.83 14.17
C GLU A 82 3.46 -2.32 13.49
N LYS A 83 3.55 -3.63 13.21
CA LYS A 83 4.69 -4.20 12.47
C LYS A 83 4.79 -3.60 11.06
N LEU A 84 3.67 -3.46 10.35
CA LEU A 84 3.66 -2.84 9.02
C LEU A 84 4.10 -1.38 9.06
N LEU A 85 3.73 -0.65 10.12
CA LEU A 85 4.17 0.73 10.31
C LEU A 85 5.68 0.82 10.53
N ASP A 86 6.25 -0.10 11.31
CA ASP A 86 7.70 -0.21 11.50
C ASP A 86 8.42 -0.55 10.18
N ASP A 87 7.90 -1.52 9.42
CA ASP A 87 8.42 -1.89 8.10
C ASP A 87 8.38 -0.67 7.14
N VAL A 88 7.30 0.13 7.16
CA VAL A 88 7.19 1.36 6.35
C VAL A 88 8.21 2.41 6.77
N ASN A 89 8.42 2.62 8.07
CA ASN A 89 9.46 3.54 8.55
C ASN A 89 10.85 3.08 8.09
N GLY A 90 11.17 1.80 8.26
CA GLY A 90 12.44 1.22 7.80
C GLY A 90 12.64 1.34 6.28
N LEU A 91 11.58 1.19 5.49
CA LEU A 91 11.63 1.42 4.03
C LEU A 91 11.89 2.89 3.70
N ILE A 92 11.22 3.83 4.36
CA ILE A 92 11.44 5.27 4.16
C ILE A 92 12.91 5.62 4.45
N ASP A 93 13.47 5.09 5.53
CA ASP A 93 14.85 5.38 5.93
C ASP A 93 15.87 4.78 4.94
N GLN A 94 15.64 3.55 4.47
CA GLN A 94 16.47 2.96 3.41
C GLN A 94 16.40 3.76 2.11
N ILE A 95 15.21 4.23 1.73
CA ILE A 95 15.00 5.07 0.54
C ILE A 95 15.66 6.43 0.72
N LYS A 96 15.74 7.01 1.92
CA LYS A 96 16.41 8.30 2.16
C LYS A 96 17.93 8.20 2.28
N THR A 97 18.45 7.07 2.75
CA THR A 97 19.88 6.90 3.05
C THR A 97 20.71 6.41 1.86
N LYS A 98 20.12 5.68 0.90
CA LYS A 98 20.75 5.28 -0.37
C LYS A 98 20.39 6.21 -1.51
#